data_AF-A0A9P7BPV4-F1
#
_entry.id   AF-A0A9P7BPV4-F1
#
_cell.length_a   1.000
_cell.length_b   1.000
_cell.length_c   1.000
_cell.angle_alpha   90.00
_cell.angle_beta   90.00
_cell.angle_gamma   90.00
#
_symmetry.space_group_name_H-M   'P 1'
#
loop_
_entity.id
_entity.type
_entity.pdbx_description
1 polymer ?
#
loop_
_entity_poly.entity_id
_entity_poly.type
_entity_poly.pdbx_seq_one_letter_code
_entity_poly.pdbx_strand_id
1 'polypeptide(L)'
;MTELAVNYDLLEASLCNTSGNVSLAERFRTLFTLKNIADERSIEIIGKALKDDSELLKHELAYCLGQIGNPKANTILSEVLEDLNEHEMVRHEAAEALGAIGSLESLPILEKYLNDKNESVVETCELAIDKIKYDHDPKNKAEKETNKSLYHSVDPAPPTTETRSVEELEAQLTNPKLKLFVRYRAMFALREIGNTEAVLALAKGLKDKSALFRHEVAYVFGQLQHPASVPALKECLADKDEVHMVRHEAAEALGSIATPEVLEVLESYRQDQEQVVRESCVVALDMYEYETSGELQYANGLENQAQNMHSLKLAH
;
A
#
# COMPACT_ATOMS: atom_id res chain seq x y z
N MET A 1 15.15 0.45 31.53
CA MET A 1 13.93 0.72 30.75
C MET A 1 13.21 -0.60 30.64
N THR A 2 12.13 -0.78 31.39
CA THR A 2 11.25 -1.95 31.23
C THR A 2 10.65 -1.90 29.83
N GLU A 3 10.84 -2.94 29.03
CA GLU A 3 10.00 -3.18 27.84
C GLU A 3 8.54 -3.05 28.29
N LEU A 4 7.84 -2.06 27.75
CA LEU A 4 6.39 -1.98 27.88
C LEU A 4 5.84 -3.24 27.22
N ALA A 5 5.23 -4.14 28.01
CA ALA A 5 4.57 -5.31 27.48
C ALA A 5 3.46 -4.85 26.52
N VAL A 6 3.48 -5.35 25.27
CA VAL A 6 2.49 -5.02 24.25
C VAL A 6 1.10 -5.45 24.72
N ASN A 7 0.17 -4.50 24.83
CA ASN A 7 -1.22 -4.81 25.15
C ASN A 7 -2.01 -5.08 23.85
N TYR A 8 -2.02 -6.34 23.41
CA TYR A 8 -2.73 -6.76 22.20
C TYR A 8 -4.24 -6.56 22.29
N ASP A 9 -4.85 -6.65 23.47
CA ASP A 9 -6.30 -6.45 23.62
C ASP A 9 -6.71 -5.00 23.29
N LEU A 10 -5.86 -4.03 23.66
CA LEU A 10 -6.09 -2.62 23.29
C LEU A 10 -5.86 -2.37 21.80
N LEU A 11 -4.84 -2.98 21.19
CA LEU A 11 -4.61 -2.85 19.74
C LEU A 11 -5.73 -3.51 18.95
N GLU A 12 -6.20 -4.68 19.37
CA GLU A 12 -7.34 -5.37 18.76
C GLU A 12 -8.62 -4.54 18.91
N ALA A 13 -8.92 -4.03 20.11
CA ALA A 13 -10.11 -3.19 20.34
C ALA A 13 -10.08 -1.89 19.53
N SER A 14 -8.90 -1.28 19.37
CA SER A 14 -8.70 -0.09 18.55
C SER A 14 -8.89 -0.40 17.06
N LEU A 15 -8.15 -1.37 16.52
CA LEU A 15 -8.20 -1.70 15.09
C LEU A 15 -9.58 -2.22 14.67
N CYS A 16 -10.21 -3.09 15.47
CA CYS A 16 -11.54 -3.63 15.20
C CYS A 16 -12.67 -2.67 15.59
N ASN A 17 -12.36 -1.47 16.07
CA ASN A 17 -13.33 -0.45 16.50
C ASN A 17 -14.42 -1.02 17.44
N THR A 18 -14.03 -1.83 18.43
CA THR A 18 -14.97 -2.54 19.32
C THR A 18 -15.89 -1.60 20.10
N SER A 19 -15.42 -0.38 20.39
CA SER A 19 -16.22 0.67 21.05
C SER A 19 -17.15 1.45 20.11
N GLY A 20 -16.97 1.31 18.80
CA GLY A 20 -17.74 2.03 17.76
C GLY A 20 -17.40 3.51 17.62
N ASN A 21 -16.33 4.00 18.26
CA ASN A 21 -15.96 5.41 18.29
C ASN A 21 -14.48 5.68 17.98
N VAL A 22 -13.73 4.68 17.51
CA VAL A 22 -12.34 4.84 17.07
C VAL A 22 -12.35 5.39 15.65
N SER A 23 -11.64 6.50 15.43
CA SER A 23 -11.58 7.13 14.11
C SER A 23 -10.77 6.27 13.12
N LEU A 24 -11.02 6.42 11.81
CA LEU A 24 -10.29 5.68 10.80
C LEU A 24 -8.77 5.94 10.89
N ALA A 25 -8.36 7.20 11.07
CA ALA A 25 -6.95 7.56 11.25
C ALA A 25 -6.28 6.84 12.44
N GLU A 26 -6.94 6.78 13.61
CA GLU A 26 -6.42 6.03 14.77
C GLU A 26 -6.31 4.52 14.50
N ARG A 27 -7.23 3.96 13.71
CA ARG A 27 -7.20 2.56 13.27
C ARG A 27 -6.01 2.30 12.35
N PHE A 28 -5.72 3.19 11.41
CA PHE A 28 -4.53 3.13 10.54
C PHE A 28 -3.23 3.21 11.35
N ARG A 29 -3.12 4.15 12.29
CA ARG A 29 -1.96 4.22 13.21
C ARG A 29 -1.78 2.92 13.99
N THR A 30 -2.88 2.33 14.47
CA THR A 30 -2.88 1.02 15.16
C THR A 30 -2.44 -0.11 14.23
N LEU A 31 -2.93 -0.13 12.99
CA LEU A 31 -2.54 -1.11 11.97
C LEU A 31 -1.03 -1.05 11.71
N PHE A 32 -0.47 0.13 11.48
CA PHE A 32 0.97 0.28 11.28
C PHE A 32 1.79 -0.08 12.52
N THR A 33 1.26 0.14 13.73
CA THR A 33 1.89 -0.38 14.96
C THR A 33 1.94 -1.91 14.95
N LEU A 34 0.85 -2.59 14.59
CA LEU A 34 0.82 -4.06 14.50
C LEU A 34 1.73 -4.58 13.38
N LYS A 35 1.77 -3.90 12.24
CA LYS A 35 2.71 -4.16 11.13
C LYS A 35 4.17 -4.08 11.59
N ASN A 36 4.51 -3.07 12.39
CA ASN A 36 5.88 -2.91 12.92
C ASN A 36 6.24 -3.95 13.99
N ILE A 37 5.26 -4.44 14.76
CA ILE A 37 5.45 -5.53 15.72
C ILE A 37 5.68 -6.86 14.97
N ALA A 38 4.95 -7.10 13.87
CA ALA A 38 5.16 -8.18 12.92
C ALA A 38 5.18 -9.62 13.48
N ASP A 39 4.53 -9.88 14.62
CA ASP A 39 4.44 -11.22 15.18
C ASP A 39 3.12 -11.93 14.79
N GLU A 40 2.99 -13.18 15.22
CA GLU A 40 1.80 -14.00 14.89
C GLU A 40 0.51 -13.40 15.44
N ARG A 41 0.58 -12.72 16.60
CA ARG A 41 -0.59 -12.11 17.21
C ARG A 41 -1.02 -10.87 16.44
N SER A 42 -0.08 -10.08 15.90
CA SER A 42 -0.38 -9.01 14.94
C SER A 42 -1.13 -9.53 13.73
N ILE A 43 -0.67 -10.65 13.13
CA ILE A 43 -1.32 -11.26 11.96
C ILE A 43 -2.75 -11.69 12.29
N GLU A 44 -2.97 -12.32 13.45
CA GLU A 44 -4.31 -12.72 13.89
C GLU A 44 -5.25 -11.51 14.05
N ILE A 45 -4.77 -10.41 14.64
CA ILE A 45 -5.57 -9.20 14.86
C ILE A 45 -5.89 -8.51 13.53
N ILE A 46 -4.90 -8.33 12.67
CA ILE A 46 -5.08 -7.75 11.33
C ILE A 46 -6.06 -8.62 10.53
N GLY A 47 -5.91 -9.94 10.57
CA GLY A 47 -6.82 -10.88 9.91
C GLY A 47 -8.27 -10.82 10.40
N LYS A 48 -8.49 -10.57 11.70
CA LYS A 48 -9.85 -10.37 12.24
C LYS A 48 -10.49 -9.07 11.72
N ALA A 49 -9.69 -8.02 11.55
CA ALA A 49 -10.16 -6.71 11.12
C ALA A 49 -10.56 -6.65 9.64
N LEU A 50 -10.21 -7.66 8.82
CA LEU A 50 -10.63 -7.77 7.41
C LEU A 50 -12.14 -7.91 7.22
N LYS A 51 -12.93 -7.99 8.30
CA LYS A 51 -14.40 -8.01 8.27
C LYS A 51 -15.02 -6.61 8.35
N ASP A 52 -14.21 -5.56 8.26
CA ASP A 52 -14.67 -4.17 8.34
C ASP A 52 -15.49 -3.73 7.12
N ASP A 53 -16.33 -2.73 7.30
CA ASP A 53 -17.14 -2.15 6.21
C ASP A 53 -16.34 -1.16 5.33
N SER A 54 -15.16 -0.69 5.78
CA SER A 54 -14.29 0.17 4.99
C SER A 54 -13.42 -0.65 4.04
N GLU A 55 -13.68 -0.51 2.74
CA GLU A 55 -12.85 -1.11 1.68
C GLU A 55 -11.42 -0.59 1.70
N LEU A 56 -11.24 0.67 2.07
CA LEU A 56 -9.92 1.26 2.25
C LEU A 56 -9.15 0.56 3.37
N LEU A 57 -9.78 0.38 4.53
CA LEU A 57 -9.12 -0.30 5.65
C LEU A 57 -8.81 -1.75 5.30
N LYS A 58 -9.75 -2.48 4.69
CA LYS A 58 -9.53 -3.88 4.28
C LYS A 58 -8.38 -4.04 3.29
N HIS A 59 -8.27 -3.13 2.33
CA HIS A 59 -7.10 -3.04 1.44
C HIS A 59 -5.81 -2.88 2.25
N GLU A 60 -5.72 -1.86 3.12
CA GLU A 60 -4.50 -1.61 3.89
C GLU A 60 -4.14 -2.77 4.85
N LEU A 61 -5.15 -3.47 5.38
CA LEU A 61 -4.95 -4.66 6.20
C LEU A 61 -4.29 -5.78 5.37
N ALA A 62 -4.76 -6.04 4.14
CA ALA A 62 -4.16 -7.01 3.24
C ALA A 62 -2.73 -6.62 2.85
N TYR A 63 -2.51 -5.35 2.51
CA TYR A 63 -1.17 -4.80 2.23
C TYR A 63 -0.22 -5.05 3.40
N CYS A 64 -0.61 -4.66 4.62
CA CYS A 64 0.21 -4.84 5.82
C CYS A 64 0.55 -6.32 6.09
N LEU A 65 -0.37 -7.25 5.85
CA LEU A 65 -0.09 -8.69 5.94
C LEU A 65 0.98 -9.13 4.93
N GLY A 66 0.90 -8.64 3.69
CA GLY A 66 1.92 -8.86 2.66
C GLY A 66 3.29 -8.34 3.07
N GLN A 67 3.33 -7.11 3.58
CA GLN A 67 4.56 -6.45 4.03
C GLN A 67 5.19 -7.09 5.29
N ILE A 68 4.38 -7.69 6.18
CA ILE A 68 4.88 -8.52 7.29
C ILE A 68 5.63 -9.75 6.74
N GLY A 69 5.20 -10.29 5.60
CA GLY A 69 5.92 -11.35 4.89
C GLY A 69 5.88 -12.73 5.57
N ASN A 70 4.96 -12.94 6.52
CA ASN A 70 4.85 -14.19 7.25
C ASN A 70 3.81 -15.13 6.59
N PRO A 71 4.21 -16.36 6.17
CA PRO A 71 3.32 -17.32 5.52
C PRO A 71 2.04 -17.70 6.28
N LYS A 72 1.96 -17.44 7.60
CA LYS A 72 0.70 -17.62 8.36
C LYS A 72 -0.45 -16.76 7.82
N ALA A 73 -0.16 -15.65 7.15
CA ALA A 73 -1.17 -14.81 6.51
C ALA A 73 -1.72 -15.41 5.21
N ASN A 74 -1.08 -16.42 4.59
CA ASN A 74 -1.49 -16.94 3.29
C ASN A 74 -2.92 -17.48 3.26
N THR A 75 -3.37 -18.14 4.33
CA THR A 75 -4.75 -18.67 4.39
C THR A 75 -5.76 -17.52 4.43
N ILE A 76 -5.50 -16.51 5.26
CA ILE A 76 -6.35 -15.31 5.38
C ILE A 76 -6.44 -14.59 4.03
N LEU A 77 -5.30 -14.33 3.39
CA LEU A 77 -5.25 -13.62 2.11
C LEU A 77 -5.87 -14.44 0.97
N SER A 78 -5.73 -15.77 1.00
CA SER A 78 -6.41 -16.65 0.03
C SER A 78 -7.92 -16.59 0.18
N GLU A 79 -8.44 -16.59 1.41
CA GLU A 79 -9.88 -16.45 1.67
C GLU A 79 -10.43 -15.12 1.14
N VAL A 80 -9.69 -14.01 1.30
CA VAL A 80 -10.04 -12.69 0.74
C VAL A 80 -10.06 -12.70 -0.79
N LEU A 81 -8.99 -13.21 -1.43
CA LEU A 81 -8.93 -13.31 -2.89
C LEU A 81 -10.06 -14.21 -3.43
N GLU A 82 -10.45 -15.25 -2.68
CA GLU A 82 -11.48 -16.20 -3.07
C GLU A 82 -12.91 -15.66 -3.02
N ASP A 83 -13.19 -14.71 -2.12
CA ASP A 83 -14.54 -14.17 -1.95
C ASP A 83 -14.92 -13.25 -3.11
N LEU A 84 -15.75 -13.75 -4.03
CA LEU A 84 -16.23 -12.99 -5.18
C LEU A 84 -17.20 -11.85 -4.84
N ASN A 85 -17.67 -11.78 -3.59
CA ASN A 85 -18.47 -10.66 -3.07
C ASN A 85 -17.61 -9.56 -2.45
N GLU A 86 -16.34 -9.85 -2.20
CA GLU A 86 -15.40 -8.84 -1.72
C GLU A 86 -15.07 -7.85 -2.84
N HIS A 87 -14.81 -6.61 -2.44
CA HIS A 87 -14.49 -5.50 -3.34
C HIS A 87 -13.20 -5.78 -4.10
N GLU A 88 -13.15 -5.46 -5.40
CA GLU A 88 -11.99 -5.75 -6.26
C GLU A 88 -10.68 -5.14 -5.76
N MET A 89 -10.75 -3.99 -5.10
CA MET A 89 -9.61 -3.31 -4.49
C MET A 89 -8.96 -4.18 -3.42
N VAL A 90 -9.78 -4.71 -2.50
CA VAL A 90 -9.31 -5.58 -1.42
C VAL A 90 -8.79 -6.90 -1.98
N ARG A 91 -9.43 -7.42 -3.03
CA ARG A 91 -9.01 -8.69 -3.67
C ARG A 91 -7.69 -8.58 -4.42
N HIS A 92 -7.44 -7.49 -5.15
CA HIS A 92 -6.13 -7.32 -5.79
C HIS A 92 -5.05 -7.22 -4.71
N GLU A 93 -5.30 -6.48 -3.63
CA GLU A 93 -4.31 -6.29 -2.58
C GLU A 93 -3.98 -7.60 -1.87
N ALA A 94 -4.98 -8.47 -1.70
CA ALA A 94 -4.75 -9.82 -1.21
C ALA A 94 -3.88 -10.66 -2.17
N ALA A 95 -4.07 -10.54 -3.49
CA ALA A 95 -3.23 -11.21 -4.48
C ALA A 95 -1.79 -10.67 -4.48
N GLU A 96 -1.62 -9.35 -4.35
CA GLU A 96 -0.30 -8.72 -4.25
C GLU A 96 0.42 -9.16 -2.97
N ALA A 97 -0.27 -9.14 -1.84
CA ALA A 97 0.26 -9.58 -0.55
C ALA A 97 0.72 -11.04 -0.57
N LEU A 98 0.00 -11.94 -1.26
CA LEU A 98 0.45 -13.32 -1.50
C LEU A 98 1.76 -13.36 -2.31
N GLY A 99 1.90 -12.49 -3.31
CA GLY A 99 3.14 -12.31 -4.08
C GLY A 99 4.30 -11.75 -3.26
N ALA A 100 4.01 -10.81 -2.35
CA ALA A 100 4.98 -10.21 -1.43
C ALA A 100 5.51 -11.23 -0.40
N ILE A 101 4.63 -12.04 0.19
CA ILE A 101 5.01 -13.16 1.07
C ILE A 101 5.86 -14.18 0.29
N GLY A 102 5.53 -14.40 -0.98
CA GLY A 102 6.39 -15.14 -1.89
C GLY A 102 6.27 -16.66 -1.78
N SER A 103 5.29 -17.21 -1.06
CA SER A 103 5.18 -18.67 -0.90
C SER A 103 4.80 -19.36 -2.22
N LEU A 104 5.52 -20.43 -2.58
CA LEU A 104 5.15 -21.30 -3.70
C LEU A 104 3.77 -21.95 -3.53
N GLU A 105 3.30 -22.08 -2.27
CA GLU A 105 1.97 -22.61 -1.96
C GLU A 105 0.83 -21.69 -2.40
N SER A 106 1.12 -20.40 -2.65
CA SER A 106 0.15 -19.42 -3.15
C SER A 106 -0.06 -19.49 -4.66
N LEU A 107 0.81 -20.19 -5.41
CA LEU A 107 0.70 -20.27 -6.87
C LEU A 107 -0.64 -20.85 -7.35
N PRO A 108 -1.18 -21.95 -6.80
CA PRO A 108 -2.45 -22.51 -7.27
C PRO A 108 -3.63 -21.54 -7.14
N ILE A 109 -3.64 -20.73 -6.06
CA ILE A 109 -4.74 -19.77 -5.87
C ILE A 109 -4.60 -18.57 -6.79
N LEU A 110 -3.39 -18.05 -6.99
CA LEU A 110 -3.15 -16.97 -7.95
C LEU A 110 -3.47 -17.42 -9.38
N GLU A 111 -3.08 -18.65 -9.76
CA GLU A 111 -3.37 -19.23 -11.08
C GLU A 111 -4.88 -19.41 -11.32
N LYS A 112 -5.65 -19.75 -10.28
CA LYS A 112 -7.11 -19.86 -10.34
C LYS A 112 -7.78 -18.53 -10.76
N TYR A 113 -7.21 -17.39 -10.35
CA TYR A 113 -7.79 -16.05 -10.58
C TYR A 113 -7.20 -15.31 -11.78
N LEU A 114 -6.41 -15.97 -12.63
CA LEU A 114 -5.99 -15.43 -13.94
C LEU A 114 -7.15 -15.23 -14.95
N ASN A 115 -8.36 -15.67 -14.62
CA ASN A 115 -9.57 -15.47 -15.42
C ASN A 115 -10.66 -14.74 -14.62
N ASP A 116 -10.28 -13.93 -13.62
CA ASP A 116 -11.22 -13.13 -12.85
C ASP A 116 -12.02 -12.16 -13.74
N LYS A 117 -13.20 -11.76 -13.27
CA LYS A 117 -14.04 -10.76 -13.96
C LYS A 117 -13.43 -9.36 -13.93
N ASN A 118 -12.61 -9.08 -12.90
CA ASN A 118 -11.96 -7.79 -12.71
C ASN A 118 -10.53 -7.83 -13.23
N GLU A 119 -10.20 -6.92 -14.14
CA GLU A 119 -8.89 -6.87 -14.81
C GLU A 119 -7.74 -6.61 -13.84
N SER A 120 -7.93 -5.76 -12.83
CA SER A 120 -6.89 -5.48 -11.83
C SER A 120 -6.55 -6.73 -11.01
N VAL A 121 -7.54 -7.55 -10.64
CA VAL A 121 -7.28 -8.83 -9.95
C VAL A 121 -6.48 -9.79 -10.84
N VAL A 122 -6.79 -9.87 -12.13
CA VAL A 122 -6.04 -10.69 -13.10
C VAL A 122 -4.60 -10.21 -13.21
N GLU A 123 -4.40 -8.92 -13.47
CA GLU A 123 -3.08 -8.31 -13.63
C GLU A 123 -2.21 -8.47 -12.37
N THR A 124 -2.80 -8.31 -11.18
CA THR A 124 -2.09 -8.52 -9.92
C THR A 124 -1.72 -9.99 -9.70
N CYS A 125 -2.61 -10.94 -10.04
CA CYS A 125 -2.28 -12.36 -9.98
C CYS A 125 -1.11 -12.71 -10.92
N GLU A 126 -1.09 -12.16 -12.13
CA GLU A 126 0.03 -12.33 -13.08
C GLU A 126 1.34 -11.79 -12.50
N LEU A 127 1.32 -10.57 -11.95
CA LEU A 127 2.49 -9.95 -11.30
C LEU A 127 2.98 -10.76 -10.09
N ALA A 128 2.08 -11.18 -9.21
CA ALA A 128 2.41 -11.98 -8.03
C ALA A 128 3.03 -13.33 -8.40
N ILE A 129 2.50 -14.00 -9.44
CA ILE A 129 3.08 -15.24 -9.97
C ILE A 129 4.48 -15.00 -10.53
N ASP A 130 4.65 -13.96 -11.36
CA ASP A 130 5.95 -13.61 -11.94
C ASP A 130 6.96 -13.23 -10.85
N LYS A 131 6.53 -12.52 -9.80
CA LYS A 131 7.33 -12.17 -8.63
C LYS A 131 7.77 -13.41 -7.85
N ILE A 132 6.86 -14.31 -7.50
CA ILE A 132 7.18 -15.56 -6.79
C ILE A 132 8.19 -16.38 -7.60
N LYS A 133 7.96 -16.53 -8.91
CA LYS A 133 8.86 -17.27 -9.82
C LYS A 133 10.23 -16.60 -9.92
N TYR A 134 10.25 -15.27 -10.07
CA TYR A 134 11.48 -14.49 -10.10
C TYR A 134 12.28 -14.71 -8.82
N ASP A 135 11.62 -14.69 -7.67
CA ASP A 135 12.26 -14.80 -6.36
C ASP A 135 12.85 -16.17 -6.06
N HIS A 136 12.26 -17.22 -6.63
CA HIS A 136 12.66 -18.62 -6.47
C HIS A 136 13.63 -19.09 -7.56
N ASP A 137 13.85 -18.33 -8.63
CA ASP A 137 14.83 -18.68 -9.66
C ASP A 137 16.26 -18.43 -9.13
N PRO A 138 17.11 -19.48 -9.02
CA PRO A 138 18.49 -19.32 -8.57
C PRO A 138 19.33 -18.34 -9.40
N LYS A 139 18.96 -18.09 -10.66
CA LYS A 139 19.65 -17.12 -11.54
C LYS A 139 19.52 -15.69 -11.06
N ASN A 140 18.44 -15.35 -10.37
CA ASN A 140 18.15 -14.01 -9.90
C ASN A 140 18.75 -13.72 -8.51
N LYS A 141 19.35 -14.73 -7.86
CA LYS A 141 19.91 -14.59 -6.51
C LYS A 141 20.90 -13.43 -6.39
N ALA A 142 21.81 -13.30 -7.35
CA ALA A 142 22.80 -12.22 -7.34
C ALA A 142 22.14 -10.84 -7.48
N GLU A 143 21.16 -10.71 -8.37
CA GLU A 143 20.41 -9.46 -8.54
C GLU A 143 19.68 -9.08 -7.24
N LYS A 144 18.95 -10.03 -6.63
CA LYS A 144 18.25 -9.84 -5.36
C LYS A 144 19.15 -9.39 -4.21
N GLU A 145 20.35 -9.94 -4.10
CA GLU A 145 21.29 -9.56 -3.04
C GLU A 145 21.85 -8.15 -3.23
N THR A 146 21.96 -7.70 -4.49
CA THR A 146 22.43 -6.34 -4.84
C THR A 146 21.33 -5.29 -4.84
N ASN A 147 20.09 -5.70 -5.08
CA ASN A 147 18.94 -4.84 -5.26
C ASN A 147 18.23 -4.61 -3.92
N LYS A 148 18.91 -3.88 -3.03
CA LYS A 148 18.31 -3.41 -1.78
C LYS A 148 17.64 -2.08 -2.07
N SER A 149 16.31 -2.10 -2.15
CA SER A 149 15.54 -0.87 -2.29
C SER A 149 15.85 0.09 -1.13
N LEU A 150 15.89 1.38 -1.45
CA LEU A 150 15.94 2.44 -0.45
C LEU A 150 14.63 2.53 0.37
N TYR A 151 13.57 1.89 -0.12
CA TYR A 151 12.26 1.87 0.50
C TYR A 151 12.07 0.58 1.31
N HIS A 152 11.39 0.68 2.45
CA HIS A 152 11.17 -0.43 3.37
C HIS A 152 9.89 -1.22 3.05
N SER A 153 9.59 -1.37 1.77
CA SER A 153 8.46 -2.10 1.21
C SER A 153 8.93 -3.29 0.38
N VAL A 154 8.08 -4.32 0.29
CA VAL A 154 8.23 -5.44 -0.63
C VAL A 154 7.47 -5.10 -1.89
N ASP A 155 8.20 -4.74 -2.94
CA ASP A 155 7.61 -4.35 -4.22
C ASP A 155 7.08 -5.57 -5.01
N PRO A 156 6.03 -5.41 -5.83
CA PRO A 156 5.53 -6.44 -6.74
C PRO A 156 6.53 -6.83 -7.85
N ALA A 157 7.55 -6.01 -8.12
CA ALA A 157 8.68 -6.39 -8.98
C ALA A 157 9.97 -5.69 -8.53
N PRO A 158 11.15 -6.32 -8.67
CA PRO A 158 12.42 -5.64 -8.38
C PRO A 158 12.78 -4.63 -9.48
N PRO A 159 13.44 -3.50 -9.19
CA PRO A 159 13.84 -2.58 -10.25
C PRO A 159 14.82 -3.25 -11.23
N THR A 160 14.69 -2.94 -12.52
CA THR A 160 15.60 -3.49 -13.54
C THR A 160 17.03 -3.00 -13.34
N THR A 161 18.00 -3.89 -13.56
CA THR A 161 19.44 -3.54 -13.54
C THR A 161 20.04 -3.37 -14.93
N GLU A 162 19.25 -3.54 -15.99
CA GLU A 162 19.73 -3.49 -17.39
C GLU A 162 20.13 -2.08 -17.83
N THR A 163 19.48 -1.04 -17.28
CA THR A 163 19.78 0.36 -17.57
C THR A 163 19.47 1.27 -16.38
N ARG A 164 20.11 2.44 -16.35
CA ARG A 164 19.84 3.57 -15.44
C ARG A 164 19.48 4.85 -16.21
N SER A 165 19.29 4.77 -17.52
CA SER A 165 18.89 5.90 -18.35
C SER A 165 17.39 6.18 -18.15
N VAL A 166 17.04 7.41 -17.74
CA VAL A 166 15.64 7.81 -17.58
C VAL A 166 14.87 7.68 -18.90
N GLU A 167 15.49 8.05 -20.03
CA GLU A 167 14.90 7.93 -21.36
C GLU A 167 14.55 6.46 -21.71
N GLU A 168 15.48 5.53 -21.47
CA GLU A 168 15.25 4.11 -21.78
C GLU A 168 14.22 3.48 -20.83
N LEU A 169 14.27 3.84 -19.55
CA LEU A 169 13.30 3.37 -18.56
C LEU A 169 11.90 3.91 -18.83
N GLU A 170 11.77 5.18 -19.24
CA GLU A 170 10.50 5.74 -19.68
C GLU A 170 9.94 5.01 -20.90
N ALA A 171 10.80 4.71 -21.89
CA ALA A 171 10.42 3.94 -23.06
C ALA A 171 9.93 2.54 -22.70
N GLN A 172 10.49 1.90 -21.65
CA GLN A 172 9.99 0.64 -21.13
C GLN A 172 8.67 0.81 -20.38
N LEU A 173 8.60 1.77 -19.45
CA LEU A 173 7.42 2.11 -18.64
C LEU A 173 6.16 2.29 -19.51
N THR A 174 6.30 3.03 -20.61
CA THR A 174 5.19 3.47 -21.48
C THR A 174 4.92 2.56 -22.68
N ASN A 175 5.63 1.43 -22.82
CA ASN A 175 5.46 0.54 -23.95
C ASN A 175 4.40 -0.54 -23.69
N PRO A 176 3.19 -0.45 -24.30
CA PRO A 176 2.10 -1.39 -24.05
C PRO A 176 2.35 -2.79 -24.64
N LYS A 177 3.45 -3.01 -25.37
CA LYS A 177 3.82 -4.34 -25.89
C LYS A 177 4.67 -5.14 -24.89
N LEU A 178 5.21 -4.48 -23.86
CA LEU A 178 5.96 -5.17 -22.82
C LEU A 178 5.00 -5.77 -21.79
N LYS A 179 5.40 -6.91 -21.21
CA LYS A 179 4.68 -7.49 -20.09
C LYS A 179 4.64 -6.54 -18.91
N LEU A 180 3.57 -6.58 -18.14
CA LEU A 180 3.36 -5.72 -16.97
C LEU A 180 4.54 -5.80 -15.99
N PHE A 181 5.04 -7.01 -15.70
CA PHE A 181 6.21 -7.21 -14.84
C PHE A 181 7.42 -6.39 -15.31
N VAL A 182 7.75 -6.37 -16.61
CA VAL A 182 8.90 -5.58 -17.13
C VAL A 182 8.67 -4.08 -16.94
N ARG A 183 7.44 -3.61 -17.15
CA ARG A 183 7.08 -2.21 -17.00
C ARG A 183 7.16 -1.77 -15.53
N TYR A 184 6.74 -2.64 -14.60
CA TYR A 184 6.92 -2.45 -13.16
C TYR A 184 8.40 -2.38 -12.77
N ARG A 185 9.25 -3.27 -13.30
CA ARG A 185 10.71 -3.19 -13.06
C ARG A 185 11.30 -1.86 -13.52
N ALA A 186 10.80 -1.29 -14.63
CA ALA A 186 11.21 0.04 -15.08
C ALA A 186 10.67 1.17 -14.17
N MET A 187 9.43 1.05 -13.70
CA MET A 187 8.82 1.95 -12.73
C MET A 187 9.64 2.05 -11.45
N PHE A 188 9.97 0.93 -10.83
CA PHE A 188 10.79 0.93 -9.62
C PHE A 188 12.21 1.42 -9.90
N ALA A 189 12.79 1.15 -11.08
CA ALA A 189 14.10 1.69 -11.41
C ALA A 189 14.08 3.23 -11.52
N LEU A 190 13.01 3.82 -12.05
CA LEU A 190 12.80 5.28 -12.05
C LEU A 190 12.60 5.81 -10.62
N ARG A 191 11.87 5.09 -9.76
CA ARG A 191 11.73 5.42 -8.34
C ARG A 191 13.11 5.51 -7.66
N GLU A 192 13.95 4.49 -7.84
CA GLU A 192 15.30 4.49 -7.24
C GLU A 192 16.21 5.60 -7.79
N ILE A 193 15.93 6.14 -8.99
CA ILE A 193 16.64 7.32 -9.52
C ILE A 193 16.16 8.60 -8.84
N GLY A 194 14.85 8.75 -8.65
CA GLY A 194 14.21 9.74 -7.78
C GLY A 194 14.40 11.23 -8.11
N ASN A 195 15.14 11.56 -9.17
CA ASN A 195 15.31 12.95 -9.60
C ASN A 195 14.07 13.47 -10.36
N THR A 196 13.97 14.78 -10.57
CA THR A 196 12.83 15.41 -11.26
C THR A 196 12.58 14.81 -12.65
N GLU A 197 13.63 14.44 -13.40
CA GLU A 197 13.47 13.84 -14.73
C GLU A 197 12.77 12.47 -14.63
N ALA A 198 13.18 11.63 -13.68
CA ALA A 198 12.57 10.33 -13.43
C ALA A 198 11.12 10.46 -12.92
N VAL A 199 10.84 11.45 -12.08
CA VAL A 199 9.47 11.74 -11.60
C VAL A 199 8.56 12.15 -12.76
N LEU A 200 9.04 12.99 -13.68
CA LEU A 200 8.28 13.39 -14.86
C LEU A 200 8.09 12.23 -15.86
N ALA A 201 9.06 11.32 -15.95
CA ALA A 201 8.92 10.08 -16.72
C ALA A 201 7.85 9.16 -16.10
N LEU A 202 7.89 8.94 -14.78
CA LEU A 202 6.88 8.18 -14.04
C LEU A 202 5.47 8.75 -14.27
N ALA A 203 5.32 10.08 -14.30
CA ALA A 203 4.01 10.73 -14.46
C ALA A 203 3.33 10.39 -15.81
N LYS A 204 4.08 9.96 -16.83
CA LYS A 204 3.51 9.47 -18.09
C LYS A 204 2.78 8.14 -17.90
N GLY A 205 3.13 7.36 -16.88
CA GLY A 205 2.46 6.11 -16.50
C GLY A 205 1.03 6.30 -16.01
N LEU A 206 0.66 7.47 -15.46
CA LEU A 206 -0.73 7.80 -15.09
C LEU A 206 -1.68 7.92 -16.30
N LYS A 207 -1.18 7.74 -17.53
CA LYS A 207 -2.00 7.69 -18.76
C LYS A 207 -2.13 6.27 -19.31
N ASP A 208 -1.68 5.27 -18.56
CA ASP A 208 -1.79 3.88 -18.99
C ASP A 208 -3.25 3.42 -19.01
N LYS A 209 -3.54 2.36 -19.78
CA LYS A 209 -4.87 1.77 -19.85
C LYS A 209 -5.20 0.94 -18.61
N SER A 210 -4.21 0.25 -18.04
CA SER A 210 -4.36 -0.54 -16.82
C SER A 210 -4.57 0.38 -15.62
N ALA A 211 -5.70 0.23 -14.93
CA ALA A 211 -5.95 0.95 -13.68
C ALA A 211 -4.97 0.53 -12.58
N LEU A 212 -4.58 -0.76 -12.56
CA LEU A 212 -3.57 -1.27 -11.62
C LEU A 212 -2.22 -0.58 -11.83
N PHE A 213 -1.78 -0.43 -13.08
CA PHE A 213 -0.53 0.27 -13.39
C PHE A 213 -0.58 1.75 -12.99
N ARG A 214 -1.70 2.44 -13.22
CA ARG A 214 -1.85 3.85 -12.80
C ARG A 214 -1.84 3.99 -11.28
N HIS A 215 -2.53 3.09 -10.57
CA HIS A 215 -2.50 2.98 -9.12
C HIS A 215 -1.07 2.84 -8.61
N GLU A 216 -0.29 1.91 -9.14
CA GLU A 216 1.11 1.71 -8.73
C GLU A 216 1.98 2.95 -8.95
N VAL A 217 1.77 3.68 -10.05
CA VAL A 217 2.49 4.94 -10.30
C VAL A 217 2.19 5.98 -9.22
N ALA A 218 0.93 6.07 -8.77
CA ALA A 218 0.55 6.96 -7.68
C ALA A 218 1.20 6.51 -6.35
N TYR A 219 1.18 5.21 -6.04
CA TYR A 219 1.84 4.64 -4.86
C TYR A 219 3.34 4.97 -4.81
N VAL A 220 4.02 4.77 -5.94
CA VAL A 220 5.44 5.10 -6.10
C VAL A 220 5.71 6.61 -5.88
N PHE A 221 4.78 7.49 -6.26
CA PHE A 221 4.91 8.91 -5.94
C PHE A 221 4.77 9.22 -4.45
N GLY A 222 3.90 8.50 -3.73
CA GLY A 222 3.79 8.59 -2.29
C GLY A 222 5.11 8.22 -1.60
N GLN A 223 5.75 7.12 -2.05
CA GLN A 223 7.06 6.72 -1.56
C GLN A 223 8.15 7.75 -1.88
N LEU A 224 8.16 8.31 -3.10
CA LEU A 224 9.16 9.31 -3.51
C LEU A 224 9.07 10.61 -2.73
N GLN A 225 7.87 10.99 -2.29
CA GLN A 225 7.57 12.28 -1.65
C GLN A 225 8.12 13.50 -2.42
N HIS A 226 8.28 13.38 -3.74
CA HIS A 226 8.94 14.41 -4.56
C HIS A 226 7.92 15.41 -5.11
N PRO A 227 8.00 16.72 -4.80
CA PRO A 227 6.96 17.71 -5.15
C PRO A 227 6.61 17.82 -6.65
N ALA A 228 7.51 17.44 -7.54
CA ALA A 228 7.23 17.40 -8.98
C ALA A 228 6.11 16.44 -9.40
N SER A 229 5.70 15.47 -8.56
CA SER A 229 4.55 14.59 -8.83
C SER A 229 3.20 15.23 -8.47
N VAL A 230 3.18 16.25 -7.60
CA VAL A 230 1.94 16.89 -7.08
C VAL A 230 0.98 17.32 -8.19
N PRO A 231 1.41 17.96 -9.29
CA PRO A 231 0.47 18.34 -10.36
C PRO A 231 -0.26 17.14 -10.98
N ALA A 232 0.44 16.02 -11.18
CA ALA A 232 -0.13 14.83 -11.81
C ALA A 232 -1.07 14.08 -10.85
N LEU A 233 -0.71 13.99 -9.56
CA LEU A 233 -1.57 13.42 -8.53
C LEU A 233 -2.85 14.23 -8.32
N LYS A 234 -2.76 15.57 -8.36
CA LYS A 234 -3.94 16.46 -8.29
C LYS A 234 -4.88 16.25 -9.47
N GLU A 235 -4.34 16.13 -10.68
CA GLU A 235 -5.14 15.82 -11.87
C GLU A 235 -5.83 14.46 -11.73
N CYS A 236 -5.11 13.45 -11.27
CA CYS A 236 -5.63 12.10 -11.04
C CYS A 236 -6.76 12.06 -10.00
N LEU A 237 -6.58 12.69 -8.84
CA LEU A 237 -7.62 12.72 -7.78
C LEU A 237 -8.88 13.49 -8.25
N ALA A 238 -8.69 14.53 -9.06
CA ALA A 238 -9.77 15.37 -9.56
C ALA A 238 -10.58 14.78 -10.72
N ASP A 239 -10.02 13.77 -11.41
CA ASP A 239 -10.70 13.11 -12.51
C ASP A 239 -11.86 12.24 -11.98
N LYS A 240 -13.08 12.58 -12.41
CA LYS A 240 -14.30 11.86 -12.01
C LYS A 240 -14.55 10.61 -12.84
N ASP A 241 -13.90 10.50 -13.99
CA ASP A 241 -13.97 9.32 -14.85
C ASP A 241 -12.86 8.31 -14.52
N GLU A 242 -11.92 8.68 -13.63
CA GLU A 242 -10.88 7.80 -13.13
C GLU A 242 -11.42 6.78 -12.12
N VAL A 243 -10.85 5.58 -12.13
CA VAL A 243 -11.18 4.49 -11.24
C VAL A 243 -10.86 4.89 -9.81
N HIS A 244 -11.80 4.64 -8.88
CA HIS A 244 -11.66 5.00 -7.46
C HIS A 244 -10.36 4.49 -6.82
N MET A 245 -9.84 3.37 -7.33
CA MET A 245 -8.57 2.74 -6.93
C MET A 245 -7.38 3.68 -7.18
N VAL A 246 -7.31 4.24 -8.38
CA VAL A 246 -6.24 5.18 -8.72
C VAL A 246 -6.42 6.51 -7.96
N ARG A 247 -7.67 6.96 -7.79
CA ARG A 247 -7.97 8.21 -7.08
C ARG A 247 -7.60 8.16 -5.59
N HIS A 248 -7.86 7.05 -4.90
CA HIS A 248 -7.49 6.93 -3.49
C HIS A 248 -5.97 6.97 -3.32
N GLU A 249 -5.24 6.25 -4.18
CA GLU A 249 -3.79 6.16 -4.10
C GLU A 249 -3.15 7.53 -4.37
N ALA A 250 -3.76 8.30 -5.29
CA ALA A 250 -3.37 9.67 -5.51
C ALA A 250 -3.59 10.56 -4.28
N ALA A 251 -4.69 10.37 -3.54
CA ALA A 251 -4.95 11.11 -2.29
C ALA A 251 -3.92 10.76 -1.19
N GLU A 252 -3.59 9.49 -1.02
CA GLU A 252 -2.59 9.05 -0.04
C GLU A 252 -1.19 9.57 -0.37
N ALA A 253 -0.77 9.43 -1.63
CA ALA A 253 0.49 9.95 -2.10
C ALA A 253 0.62 11.47 -1.87
N LEU A 254 -0.46 12.23 -2.10
CA LEU A 254 -0.50 13.65 -1.79
C LEU A 254 -0.30 13.90 -0.29
N GLY A 255 -0.99 13.14 0.57
CA GLY A 255 -0.83 13.19 2.03
C GLY A 255 0.61 12.98 2.48
N SER A 256 1.30 11.99 1.90
CA SER A 256 2.72 11.74 2.16
C SER A 256 3.64 12.86 1.67
N ILE A 257 3.36 13.50 0.53
CA ILE A 257 4.20 14.60 0.01
C ILE A 257 4.09 15.87 0.86
N ALA A 258 2.90 16.13 1.41
CA ALA A 258 2.65 17.18 2.40
C ALA A 258 3.14 18.61 2.04
N THR A 259 3.06 19.01 0.75
CA THR A 259 3.32 20.41 0.37
C THR A 259 2.12 21.31 0.71
N PRO A 260 2.31 22.62 0.97
CA PRO A 260 1.23 23.50 1.44
C PRO A 260 -0.03 23.50 0.57
N GLU A 261 0.12 23.35 -0.74
CA GLU A 261 -0.99 23.30 -1.69
C GLU A 261 -1.79 21.99 -1.68
N VAL A 262 -1.28 20.93 -1.05
CA VAL A 262 -1.97 19.64 -0.91
C VAL A 262 -3.14 19.74 0.08
N LEU A 263 -2.98 20.50 1.16
CA LEU A 263 -3.98 20.59 2.22
C LEU A 263 -5.36 21.01 1.67
N GLU A 264 -5.40 22.04 0.83
CA GLU A 264 -6.64 22.52 0.20
C GLU A 264 -7.23 21.47 -0.75
N VAL A 265 -6.39 20.71 -1.44
CA VAL A 265 -6.82 19.64 -2.35
C VAL A 265 -7.49 18.53 -1.56
N LEU A 266 -6.85 17.99 -0.53
CA LEU A 266 -7.41 16.88 0.26
C LEU A 266 -8.71 17.28 0.96
N GLU A 267 -8.79 18.50 1.52
CA GLU A 267 -10.03 19.00 2.13
C GLU A 267 -11.17 19.11 1.10
N SER A 268 -10.87 19.44 -0.16
CA SER A 268 -11.90 19.53 -1.21
C SER A 268 -12.53 18.18 -1.58
N TYR A 269 -11.83 17.07 -1.35
CA TYR A 269 -12.28 15.70 -1.63
C TYR A 269 -12.65 14.90 -0.38
N ARG A 270 -12.58 15.49 0.81
CA ARG A 270 -12.97 14.86 2.08
C ARG A 270 -14.45 14.43 2.15
N GLN A 271 -15.28 14.94 1.25
CA GLN A 271 -16.71 14.60 1.13
C GLN A 271 -17.03 14.06 -0.28
N ASP A 272 -16.04 13.43 -0.94
CA ASP A 272 -16.24 12.79 -2.24
C ASP A 272 -17.35 11.72 -2.18
N GLN A 273 -18.02 11.51 -3.32
CA GLN A 273 -19.10 10.54 -3.43
C GLN A 273 -18.57 9.11 -3.28
N GLU A 274 -17.33 8.86 -3.72
CA GLU A 274 -16.67 7.56 -3.57
C GLU A 274 -16.14 7.38 -2.15
N GLN A 275 -16.46 6.24 -1.53
CA GLN A 275 -16.10 5.97 -0.13
C GLN A 275 -14.62 5.92 0.11
N VAL A 276 -13.93 5.15 -0.71
CA VAL A 276 -12.49 5.00 -0.62
C VAL A 276 -11.78 6.36 -0.78
N VAL A 277 -12.27 7.23 -1.66
CA VAL A 277 -11.64 8.55 -1.88
C VAL A 277 -11.81 9.46 -0.66
N ARG A 278 -13.03 9.59 -0.11
CA ARG A 278 -13.25 10.42 1.08
C ARG A 278 -12.49 9.90 2.30
N GLU A 279 -12.41 8.57 2.46
CA GLU A 279 -11.68 7.93 3.54
C GLU A 279 -10.17 8.14 3.39
N SER A 280 -9.62 7.99 2.19
CA SER A 280 -8.20 8.24 1.93
C SER A 280 -7.86 9.71 2.11
N CYS A 281 -8.72 10.65 1.76
CA CYS A 281 -8.49 12.06 2.11
C CYS A 281 -8.46 12.29 3.62
N VAL A 282 -9.29 11.59 4.42
CA VAL A 282 -9.23 11.69 5.89
C VAL A 282 -7.91 11.16 6.44
N VAL A 283 -7.46 10.00 5.97
CA VAL A 283 -6.18 9.39 6.39
C VAL A 283 -4.99 10.22 5.91
N ALA A 284 -5.03 10.70 4.66
CA ALA A 284 -4.00 11.56 4.07
C ALA A 284 -3.87 12.91 4.79
N LEU A 285 -4.97 13.47 5.30
CA LEU A 285 -4.91 14.68 6.15
C LEU A 285 -4.23 14.41 7.49
N ASP A 286 -4.48 13.25 8.12
CA ASP A 286 -3.76 12.83 9.34
C ASP A 286 -2.27 12.60 9.06
N MET A 287 -1.92 12.02 7.90
CA MET A 287 -0.54 11.89 7.45
C MET A 287 0.12 13.25 7.18
N TYR A 288 -0.58 14.17 6.52
CA TYR A 288 -0.12 15.54 6.30
C TYR A 288 0.19 16.25 7.62
N GLU A 289 -0.72 16.15 8.60
CA GLU A 289 -0.52 16.71 9.94
C GLU A 289 0.72 16.11 10.60
N TYR A 290 0.89 14.78 10.54
CA TYR A 290 2.08 14.10 11.04
C TYR A 290 3.38 14.62 10.39
N GLU A 291 3.49 14.60 9.07
CA GLU A 291 4.69 15.04 8.33
C GLU A 291 5.05 16.51 8.60
N THR A 292 4.05 17.36 8.87
CA THR A 292 4.26 18.79 9.16
C THR A 292 4.44 19.12 10.65
N SER A 293 4.08 18.20 11.55
CA SER A 293 4.15 18.39 13.01
C SER A 293 5.56 18.27 13.61
N GLY A 294 6.45 17.51 12.95
CA GLY A 294 7.75 17.11 13.50
C GLY A 294 7.66 15.98 14.54
N GLU A 295 6.52 15.29 14.64
CA GLU A 295 6.40 14.03 15.39
C GLU A 295 7.40 12.98 14.86
N LEU A 296 7.91 12.13 15.76
CA LEU A 296 8.94 11.13 15.41
C LEU A 296 8.36 9.80 14.93
N GLN A 297 7.12 9.47 15.30
CA GLN A 297 6.52 8.17 15.02
C GLN A 297 5.02 8.29 14.75
N TYR A 298 4.62 8.00 13.51
CA TYR A 298 3.22 7.96 13.11
C TYR A 298 2.44 6.83 13.82
N ALA A 299 3.04 5.63 13.82
CA ALA A 299 2.49 4.40 14.40
C ALA A 299 2.59 4.38 15.93
N ASN A 300 1.83 5.22 16.61
CA ASN A 300 1.91 5.49 18.05
C ASN A 300 0.97 4.63 18.93
N GLY A 301 0.47 3.50 18.43
CA GLY A 301 -0.50 2.66 19.13
C GLY A 301 -0.03 2.20 20.53
N LEU A 302 1.28 2.04 20.76
CA LEU A 302 1.84 1.69 22.07
C LEU A 302 1.89 2.88 23.06
N GLU A 303 2.04 4.11 22.57
CA GLU A 303 2.08 5.31 23.42
C GLU A 303 0.69 5.66 23.94
N ASN A 304 -0.32 5.50 23.10
CA ASN A 304 -1.73 5.66 23.48
C ASN A 304 -2.13 4.69 24.61
N GLN A 305 -1.53 3.49 24.67
CA GLN A 305 -1.72 2.54 25.78
C GLN A 305 -1.17 3.11 27.10
N ALA A 306 0.01 3.74 27.07
CA ALA A 306 0.65 4.28 28.26
C ALA A 306 -0.15 5.48 28.83
N GLN A 307 -0.68 6.34 27.97
CA GLN A 307 -1.54 7.46 28.38
C GLN A 307 -2.87 6.99 28.96
N ASN A 308 -3.53 6.01 28.35
CA ASN A 308 -4.78 5.44 28.86
C ASN A 308 -4.60 4.72 30.21
N MET A 309 -3.50 3.99 30.40
CA MET A 309 -3.16 3.41 31.70
C MET A 309 -2.88 4.46 32.77
N HIS A 310 -2.30 5.62 32.40
CA HIS A 310 -2.02 6.70 33.34
C HIS A 310 -3.30 7.43 33.76
N SER A 311 -4.21 7.69 32.80
CA SER A 311 -5.53 8.29 33.04
C SER A 311 -6.43 7.41 33.92
N LEU A 312 -6.40 6.08 33.74
CA LEU A 312 -7.13 5.14 34.60
C LEU A 312 -6.59 5.09 36.03
N LYS A 313 -5.27 5.29 36.22
CA LYS A 313 -4.65 5.35 37.56
C LYS A 313 -4.90 6.66 38.32
N LEU A 314 -5.25 7.74 37.62
CA LEU A 314 -5.61 9.03 38.21
C LEU A 314 -7.11 9.15 38.50
N ALA A 315 -7.92 8.23 37.97
CA ALA A 315 -9.36 8.16 38.16
C ALA A 315 -9.79 7.22 39.31
N HIS A 316 -8.85 6.73 40.14
CA HIS A 316 -9.08 5.93 41.35
C HIS A 316 -8.31 6.54 42.53
#